data_AF-A0A963C066-F1
#
_entry.id   AF-A0A963C066-F1
#
_cell.length_a   1.000
_cell.length_b   1.000
_cell.length_c   1.000
_cell.angle_alpha   90.00
_cell.angle_beta   90.00
_cell.angle_gamma   90.00
#
_symmetry.space_group_name_H-M   'P 1'
#
loop_
_entity.id
_entity.type
_entity.pdbx_description
1 polymer ?
#
loop_
_entity_poly.entity_id
_entity_poly.type
_entity_poly.pdbx_seq_one_letter_code
_entity_poly.pdbx_strand_id
1 'polypeptide(L)'
;MKCIFAAALAALLCAAPAAAEVSLRDTASLHAFLASGTPCCVIDARNKAKQLSAPLADTLPYRKDLKINPTGVVVVIADSDARAVEIGKALERSSKAKDIYAVKGGARTWREVTAGYASSGMPGGFIIPKNTCESGTAIQQY
;
A
#
# COMPACT_ATOMS: atom_id res chain seq x y z
N MET A 1 58.82 -23.70 24.58
CA MET A 1 58.57 -22.58 23.64
C MET A 1 57.30 -22.88 22.87
N LYS A 2 56.40 -21.89 22.81
CA LYS A 2 55.27 -21.72 21.88
C LYS A 2 54.07 -22.68 21.98
N CYS A 3 53.13 -22.25 22.83
CA CYS A 3 51.70 -22.47 22.69
C CYS A 3 51.22 -21.95 21.33
N ILE A 4 50.52 -22.76 20.54
CA ILE A 4 49.66 -22.25 19.47
C ILE A 4 48.29 -22.91 19.67
N PHE A 5 47.51 -22.29 20.55
CA PHE A 5 46.09 -22.54 20.69
C PHE A 5 45.35 -21.82 19.56
N ALA A 6 44.41 -22.56 18.96
CA ALA A 6 43.09 -22.12 18.54
C ALA A 6 42.97 -20.81 17.73
N ALA A 7 42.73 -20.94 16.44
CA ALA A 7 42.03 -19.91 15.66
C ALA A 7 41.23 -20.55 14.52
N ALA A 8 40.17 -21.28 14.87
CA ALA A 8 39.09 -21.62 13.94
C ALA A 8 37.82 -20.88 14.40
N LEU A 9 37.90 -19.55 14.36
CA LEU A 9 36.83 -18.65 14.77
C LEU A 9 35.94 -18.34 13.55
N ALA A 10 34.73 -18.91 13.57
CA ALA A 10 33.48 -18.33 13.09
C ALA A 10 33.43 -17.81 11.64
N ALA A 11 33.11 -18.70 10.70
CA ALA A 11 32.39 -18.35 9.48
C ALA A 11 30.88 -18.60 9.67
N LEU A 12 30.24 -17.88 10.59
CA LEU A 12 28.78 -17.72 10.56
C LEU A 12 28.47 -16.68 9.48
N LEU A 13 28.35 -17.13 8.23
CA LEU A 13 27.67 -16.37 7.20
C LEU A 13 26.20 -16.27 7.63
N CYS A 14 25.84 -15.18 8.31
CA CYS A 14 24.46 -14.74 8.45
C CYS A 14 23.90 -14.55 7.04
N ALA A 15 23.18 -15.54 6.54
CA ALA A 15 22.22 -15.35 5.45
C ALA A 15 21.19 -14.34 5.97
N ALA A 16 21.40 -13.06 5.66
CA ALA A 16 20.39 -12.04 5.89
C ALA A 16 19.15 -12.47 5.08
N PRO A 17 17.95 -12.48 5.69
CA PRO A 17 16.74 -12.72 4.92
C PRO A 17 16.68 -11.64 3.85
N ALA A 18 16.54 -12.06 2.59
CA ALA A 18 16.29 -11.14 1.49
C ALA A 18 14.99 -10.39 1.81
N ALA A 19 15.13 -9.16 2.31
CA ALA A 19 14.02 -8.24 2.47
C ALA A 19 13.37 -8.09 1.09
N ALA A 20 12.05 -8.22 1.01
CA ALA A 20 11.27 -7.89 -0.17
C ALA A 20 11.62 -6.46 -0.59
N GLU A 21 12.37 -6.35 -1.69
CA GLU A 21 12.92 -5.08 -2.12
C GLU A 21 11.80 -4.13 -2.53
N VAL A 22 11.60 -3.07 -1.74
CA VAL A 22 10.65 -2.01 -2.07
C VAL A 22 11.07 -1.38 -3.39
N SER A 23 10.32 -1.67 -4.45
CA SER A 23 10.64 -1.25 -5.79
C SER A 23 10.08 0.15 -6.07
N LEU A 24 10.95 1.10 -6.43
CA LEU A 24 10.51 2.42 -6.90
C LEU A 24 10.00 2.31 -8.34
N ARG A 25 8.71 2.53 -8.56
CA ARG A 25 8.03 2.38 -9.85
C ARG A 25 7.68 3.73 -10.45
N ASP A 26 8.06 3.93 -11.69
CA ASP A 26 7.70 5.09 -12.51
C ASP A 26 6.31 4.94 -13.18
N THR A 27 5.91 5.96 -13.95
CA THR A 27 4.62 5.98 -14.65
C THR A 27 4.43 4.76 -15.56
N ALA A 28 5.45 4.40 -16.35
CA ALA A 28 5.36 3.30 -17.32
C ALA A 28 5.20 1.94 -16.63
N SER A 29 6.00 1.68 -15.60
CA SER A 29 5.92 0.43 -14.83
C SER A 29 4.64 0.33 -14.01
N LEU A 30 4.11 1.45 -13.48
CA LEU A 30 2.81 1.47 -12.81
C LEU A 30 1.65 1.23 -13.78
N HIS A 31 1.70 1.79 -15.00
CA HIS A 31 0.67 1.50 -16.01
C HIS A 31 0.61 0.01 -16.36
N ALA A 32 1.78 -0.60 -16.61
CA ALA A 32 1.86 -2.04 -16.90
C ALA A 32 1.31 -2.89 -15.75
N PHE A 33 1.63 -2.51 -14.50
CA PHE A 33 1.12 -3.17 -13.31
C PHE A 33 -0.40 -3.03 -13.16
N LEU A 34 -0.97 -1.84 -13.33
CA LEU A 34 -2.42 -1.66 -13.22
C LEU A 34 -3.17 -2.37 -14.35
N ALA A 35 -2.59 -2.43 -15.55
CA ALA A 35 -3.15 -3.15 -16.68
C ALA A 35 -3.20 -4.68 -16.48
N SER A 36 -2.35 -5.26 -15.62
CA SER A 36 -2.41 -6.70 -15.32
C SER A 36 -3.59 -7.08 -14.43
N GLY A 37 -4.33 -6.11 -13.88
CA GLY A 37 -5.46 -6.35 -12.98
C GLY A 37 -5.07 -6.98 -11.65
N THR A 38 -3.79 -6.93 -11.27
CA THR A 38 -3.32 -7.49 -10.01
C THR A 38 -3.92 -6.70 -8.85
N PRO A 39 -4.61 -7.35 -7.88
CA PRO A 39 -5.17 -6.66 -6.73
C PRO A 39 -4.10 -5.92 -5.93
N CYS A 40 -4.37 -4.67 -5.56
CA CYS A 40 -3.45 -3.86 -4.78
C CYS A 40 -4.14 -3.07 -3.67
N CYS A 41 -3.39 -2.80 -2.60
CA CYS A 41 -3.76 -1.89 -1.54
C CYS A 41 -2.90 -0.62 -1.67
N VAL A 42 -3.56 0.53 -1.86
CA VAL A 42 -2.86 1.80 -2.09
C VAL A 42 -2.82 2.59 -0.79
N ILE A 43 -1.62 2.98 -0.37
CA ILE A 43 -1.35 3.71 0.86
C ILE A 43 -0.98 5.16 0.53
N ASP A 44 -1.80 6.10 1.01
CA ASP A 44 -1.46 7.52 0.96
C ASP A 44 -0.62 7.91 2.18
N ALA A 45 0.68 8.00 1.95
CA ALA A 45 1.71 8.35 2.92
C ALA A 45 2.20 9.80 2.83
N ARG A 46 1.47 10.66 2.10
CA ARG A 46 1.71 12.11 2.13
C ARG A 46 1.47 12.67 3.53
N ASN A 47 1.97 13.86 3.80
CA ASN A 47 1.63 14.56 5.03
C ASN A 47 0.11 14.75 5.19
N LYS A 48 -0.35 14.84 6.45
CA LYS A 48 -1.77 14.95 6.80
C LYS A 48 -2.49 16.10 6.10
N ALA A 49 -1.83 17.25 5.93
CA ALA A 49 -2.45 18.39 5.27
C ALA A 49 -2.84 18.06 3.83
N LYS A 50 -1.94 17.41 3.07
CA LYS A 50 -2.23 16.98 1.69
C LYS A 50 -3.22 15.82 1.60
N GLN A 51 -3.19 14.90 2.56
CA GLN A 51 -4.21 13.84 2.66
C GLN A 51 -5.62 14.44 2.80
N LEU A 52 -5.76 15.49 3.61
CA LEU A 52 -7.04 16.15 3.88
C LEU A 52 -7.46 17.12 2.76
N SER A 53 -6.53 17.93 2.25
CA SER A 53 -6.85 19.01 1.31
C SER A 53 -7.03 18.54 -0.13
N ALA A 54 -6.42 17.41 -0.49
CA ALA A 54 -6.47 16.84 -1.83
C ALA A 54 -6.40 15.31 -1.74
N PRO A 55 -7.45 14.66 -1.21
CA PRO A 55 -7.50 13.22 -1.02
C PRO A 55 -7.32 12.48 -2.34
N LEU A 56 -6.68 11.32 -2.28
CA LEU A 56 -6.59 10.40 -3.41
C LEU A 56 -7.70 9.35 -3.26
N ALA A 57 -8.48 9.15 -4.32
CA ALA A 57 -9.53 8.14 -4.35
C ALA A 57 -8.92 6.74 -4.14
N ASP A 58 -9.69 5.86 -3.47
CA ASP A 58 -9.36 4.46 -3.24
C ASP A 58 -7.99 4.23 -2.56
N THR A 59 -7.59 5.17 -1.70
CA THR A 59 -6.36 5.07 -0.91
C THR A 59 -6.64 4.99 0.59
N LEU A 60 -5.80 4.24 1.30
CA LEU A 60 -5.80 4.14 2.75
C LEU A 60 -4.76 5.12 3.32
N PRO A 61 -5.15 6.09 4.17
CA PRO A 61 -4.20 7.03 4.75
C PRO A 61 -3.22 6.34 5.71
N TYR A 62 -1.94 6.61 5.52
CA TYR A 62 -0.88 6.08 6.37
C TYR A 62 -0.90 6.71 7.76
N ARG A 63 -0.69 5.86 8.76
CA ARG A 63 -0.46 6.20 10.17
C ARG A 63 0.61 5.25 10.71
N LYS A 64 1.43 5.70 11.67
CA LYS A 64 2.58 4.89 12.15
C LYS A 64 2.18 3.53 12.72
N ASP A 65 0.96 3.46 13.26
CA ASP A 65 0.36 2.26 13.85
C ASP A 65 -0.58 1.53 12.87
N LEU A 66 -0.50 1.84 11.57
CA LEU A 66 -1.30 1.18 10.55
C LEU A 66 -0.93 -0.30 10.47
N LYS A 67 -1.93 -1.16 10.67
CA LYS A 67 -1.81 -2.60 10.47
C LYS A 67 -2.62 -2.98 9.24
N ILE A 68 -1.96 -3.57 8.25
CA ILE A 68 -2.58 -4.08 7.03
C ILE A 68 -2.27 -5.57 6.87
N ASN A 69 -3.22 -6.32 6.33
CA ASN A 69 -3.04 -7.71 5.91
C ASN A 69 -3.39 -7.83 4.42
N PRO A 70 -2.56 -7.24 3.53
CA PRO A 70 -2.86 -7.20 2.10
C PRO A 70 -2.81 -8.61 1.51
N THR A 71 -3.76 -8.93 0.65
CA THR A 71 -3.78 -10.18 -0.13
C THR A 71 -3.00 -10.07 -1.45
N GLY A 72 -2.61 -8.84 -1.82
CA GLY A 72 -1.89 -8.50 -3.05
C GLY A 72 -0.76 -7.49 -2.81
N VAL A 73 -0.45 -6.70 -3.83
CA VAL A 73 0.65 -5.72 -3.83
C VAL A 73 0.28 -4.50 -2.98
N VAL A 74 1.24 -3.93 -2.26
CA VAL A 74 1.07 -2.64 -1.59
C VAL A 74 1.70 -1.53 -2.42
N VAL A 75 0.95 -0.48 -2.73
CA VAL A 75 1.44 0.69 -3.45
C VAL A 75 1.53 1.87 -2.48
N VAL A 76 2.69 2.50 -2.35
CA VAL A 76 2.94 3.59 -1.39
C VAL A 76 3.18 4.90 -2.12
N ILE A 77 2.36 5.90 -1.81
CA ILE A 77 2.43 7.25 -2.38
C ILE A 77 2.89 8.21 -1.29
N ALA A 78 4.00 8.92 -1.47
CA ALA A 78 4.47 9.88 -0.47
C ALA A 78 4.85 11.23 -1.11
N ASP A 79 5.28 12.17 -0.26
CA ASP A 79 5.73 13.50 -0.67
C ASP A 79 7.09 13.49 -1.39
N SER A 80 7.87 12.42 -1.24
CA SER A 80 9.13 12.21 -1.94
C SER A 80 9.38 10.71 -2.18
N ASP A 81 10.18 10.40 -3.19
CA ASP A 81 10.60 9.02 -3.52
C ASP A 81 11.24 8.33 -2.30
N ALA A 82 12.14 9.04 -1.61
CA ALA A 82 12.82 8.53 -0.42
C ALA A 82 11.84 8.18 0.71
N ARG A 83 10.82 9.04 0.92
CA ARG A 83 9.81 8.80 1.96
C ARG A 83 8.89 7.63 1.60
N ALA A 84 8.55 7.47 0.33
CA ALA A 84 7.74 6.35 -0.15
C ALA A 84 8.49 5.02 0.07
N VAL A 85 9.79 4.98 -0.23
CA VAL A 85 10.64 3.80 0.02
C VAL A 85 10.79 3.52 1.52
N GLU A 86 11.02 4.55 2.34
CA GLU A 86 11.14 4.39 3.81
C GLU A 86 9.87 3.77 4.41
N ILE A 87 8.70 4.29 4.04
CA ILE A 87 7.41 3.77 4.52
C ILE A 87 7.13 2.38 3.97
N GLY A 88 7.47 2.12 2.70
CA GLY A 88 7.41 0.77 2.12
C GLY A 88 8.19 -0.23 2.96
N LYS A 89 9.44 0.10 3.34
CA LYS A 89 10.29 -0.78 4.17
C LYS A 89 9.75 -0.97 5.58
N ALA A 90 9.06 0.03 6.13
CA ALA A 90 8.40 -0.11 7.42
C ALA A 90 7.20 -1.07 7.34
N LEU A 91 6.39 -0.94 6.28
CA LEU A 91 5.24 -1.81 6.02
C LEU A 91 5.67 -3.24 5.70
N GLU A 92 6.76 -3.41 4.98
CA GLU A 92 7.39 -4.71 4.70
C GLU A 92 7.68 -5.49 5.98
N ARG A 93 8.29 -4.80 6.96
CA ARG A 93 8.63 -5.39 8.27
C ARG A 93 7.41 -5.72 9.12
N SER A 94 6.28 -5.05 8.90
CA SER A 94 5.09 -5.18 9.75
C SER A 94 3.92 -5.92 9.10
N SER A 95 3.99 -6.26 7.82
CA SER A 95 2.89 -6.85 7.05
C SER A 95 3.32 -8.12 6.32
N LYS A 96 2.33 -8.87 5.81
CA LYS A 96 2.55 -10.06 4.96
C LYS A 96 2.44 -9.72 3.46
N ALA A 97 2.73 -8.46 3.09
CA ALA A 97 2.68 -8.05 1.69
C ALA A 97 3.62 -8.90 0.84
N LYS A 98 3.14 -9.33 -0.33
CA LYS A 98 3.96 -10.09 -1.29
C LYS A 98 5.01 -9.18 -1.93
N ASP A 99 4.57 -8.01 -2.39
CA ASP A 99 5.39 -6.98 -3.02
C ASP A 99 4.97 -5.60 -2.53
N ILE A 100 5.93 -4.68 -2.46
CA ILE A 100 5.68 -3.28 -2.11
C ILE A 100 6.32 -2.37 -3.17
N TYR A 101 5.48 -1.53 -3.78
CA TYR A 101 5.89 -0.55 -4.78
C TYR A 101 5.82 0.86 -4.20
N ALA A 102 6.92 1.59 -4.27
CA ALA A 102 6.94 3.02 -4.01
C ALA A 102 6.65 3.77 -5.31
N VAL A 103 5.75 4.74 -5.28
CA VAL A 103 5.41 5.56 -6.47
C VAL A 103 6.44 6.66 -6.66
N LYS A 104 7.23 6.56 -7.72
CA LYS A 104 8.13 7.61 -8.16
C LYS A 104 7.33 8.86 -8.53
N GLY A 105 7.71 10.03 -8.02
CA GLY A 105 6.98 11.29 -8.27
C GLY A 105 5.66 11.42 -7.50
N GLY A 106 5.34 10.45 -6.63
CA GLY A 106 4.23 10.51 -5.68
C GLY A 106 2.86 10.71 -6.33
N ALA A 107 2.05 11.59 -5.73
CA ALA A 107 0.65 11.77 -6.11
C ALA A 107 0.45 12.30 -7.53
N ARG A 108 1.44 12.98 -8.14
CA ARG A 108 1.34 13.42 -9.53
C ARG A 108 1.29 12.21 -10.46
N THR A 109 2.28 11.33 -10.33
CA THR A 109 2.39 10.10 -11.11
C THR A 109 1.23 9.16 -10.83
N TRP A 110 0.79 9.05 -9.58
CA TRP A 110 -0.39 8.24 -9.27
C TRP A 110 -1.64 8.73 -10.00
N ARG A 111 -1.92 10.04 -9.99
CA ARG A 111 -3.08 10.59 -10.71
C ARG A 111 -2.98 10.40 -12.22
N GLU A 112 -1.79 10.58 -12.77
CA GLU A 112 -1.53 10.37 -14.20
C GLU A 112 -1.85 8.92 -14.58
N VAL A 113 -1.36 7.95 -13.79
CA VAL A 113 -1.57 6.53 -14.08
C VAL A 113 -3.03 6.12 -13.91
N THR A 114 -3.75 6.69 -12.93
CA THR A 114 -5.15 6.33 -12.63
C THR A 114 -6.20 7.12 -13.39
N ALA A 115 -5.82 8.18 -14.13
CA ALA A 115 -6.78 9.04 -14.83
C ALA A 115 -7.68 8.26 -15.80
N GLY A 116 -7.17 7.18 -16.40
CA GLY A 116 -7.94 6.29 -17.28
C GLY A 116 -8.72 5.17 -16.56
N TYR A 117 -8.44 4.91 -15.28
CA TYR A 117 -9.04 3.82 -14.49
C TYR A 117 -10.17 4.29 -13.56
N ALA A 118 -10.37 5.60 -13.42
CA ALA A 118 -11.44 6.21 -12.62
C ALA A 118 -12.87 5.83 -13.06
N SER A 119 -13.00 5.04 -14.14
CA SER A 119 -14.25 4.69 -14.81
C SER A 119 -14.84 3.33 -14.42
N SER A 120 -14.14 2.46 -13.67
CA SER A 120 -14.77 1.23 -13.16
C SER A 120 -15.51 1.54 -11.86
N GLY A 121 -16.60 2.31 -11.99
CA GLY A 121 -17.58 2.50 -10.94
C GLY A 121 -18.06 1.15 -10.40
N MET A 122 -18.55 1.17 -9.15
CA MET A 122 -19.22 0.06 -8.46
C MET A 122 -19.76 -1.04 -9.40
N PRO A 123 -19.54 -2.33 -9.10
CA PRO A 123 -20.33 -3.37 -9.73
C PRO A 123 -21.81 -3.02 -9.57
N GLY A 124 -22.48 -2.75 -10.69
CA GLY A 124 -23.88 -2.35 -10.71
C GLY A 124 -24.73 -3.47 -10.12
N GLY A 125 -25.10 -3.32 -8.85
CA GLY A 125 -25.78 -4.41 -8.16
C GLY A 125 -26.09 -4.15 -6.69
N PHE A 126 -26.41 -2.91 -6.29
CA PHE A 126 -27.25 -2.72 -5.11
C PHE A 126 -28.71 -2.76 -5.56
N ILE A 127 -29.31 -3.95 -5.57
CA ILE A 127 -30.76 -4.10 -5.73
C ILE A 127 -31.38 -3.56 -4.44
N ILE A 128 -31.93 -2.35 -4.48
CA ILE A 128 -32.89 -1.90 -3.46
C ILE A 128 -34.18 -2.69 -3.71
N PRO A 129 -34.61 -3.58 -2.81
CA PRO A 129 -35.90 -4.25 -2.95
C PRO A 129 -37.01 -3.19 -3.06
N LYS A 130 -38.04 -3.43 -3.86
CA LYS A 130 -39.18 -2.50 -4.06
C LYS A 130 -39.92 -2.14 -2.76
N ASN A 131 -39.59 -2.81 -1.66
CA ASN A 131 -40.23 -2.73 -0.35
C ASN A 131 -39.52 -1.73 0.59
N THR A 132 -38.46 -1.05 0.13
CA THR A 132 -37.65 -0.16 0.99
C THR A 132 -38.35 1.17 1.34
N CYS A 133 -39.52 1.43 0.73
CA CYS A 133 -40.39 2.56 1.05
C CYS A 133 -41.62 2.16 1.89
N GLU A 134 -41.68 0.95 2.43
CA GLU A 134 -42.72 0.63 3.42
C GLU A 134 -42.41 1.38 4.72
N SER A 135 -43.22 2.40 5.00
CA SER A 135 -43.24 3.15 6.25
C SER A 135 -43.57 2.21 7.41
N GLY A 136 -42.55 1.57 8.00
CA GLY A 136 -42.66 0.89 9.28
C GLY A 136 -42.84 1.91 10.40
N THR A 137 -43.69 1.61 11.37
CA THR A 137 -43.94 2.45 12.55
C THR A 137 -42.61 2.74 13.26
N ALA A 138 -42.37 4.01 13.61
CA ALA A 138 -41.13 4.43 14.27
C ALA A 138 -40.88 3.61 15.55
N ILE A 139 -39.66 3.07 15.66
CA ILE A 139 -39.23 2.22 16.79
C ILE A 139 -38.95 3.03 18.07
N GLN A 140 -39.17 4.34 18.04
CA GLN A 140 -39.10 5.21 19.21
C GLN A 140 -40.41 5.96 19.35
N GLN A 141 -41.08 5.71 20.47
CA GLN A 141 -42.17 6.52 20.99
C GLN A 141 -41.63 7.24 22.23
N TYR A 142 -41.88 8.55 22.33
CA TYR A 142 -41.51 9.40 23.47
C TYR A 142 -42.33 9.05 24.71
#